data_AF-A0A9P5GKN1-F1
#
_entry.id   AF-A0A9P5GKN1-F1
#
_cell.length_a   1.000
_cell.length_b   1.000
_cell.length_c   1.000
_cell.angle_alpha   90.00
_cell.angle_beta   90.00
_cell.angle_gamma   90.00
#
_symmetry.space_group_name_H-M   'P 1'
#
loop_
_entity.id
_entity.type
_entity.pdbx_description
1 polymer ?
#
loop_
_entity_poly.entity_id
_entity_poly.type
_entity_poly.pdbx_seq_one_letter_code
_entity_poly.pdbx_strand_id
1 'polypeptide(L)'
;MPTTRQKRKDDDPLLPGLPETKRPRSDKGAGSTSGRKPAAQKGKKKKQDSEPPYVALANDILRRGDALLLPGPPAKLGQINEIPPVWGPRDEPITDPTNLPKGWTASELDLDDDDVDGQIARCLRRIDEKILPDIFENRLKMYQQIKQKQIDMINSEPDGLSWEVVQRLDSLKRVQKSFDELGNDSGNIPNVKAIMAAYRSGDLVWDANSVTYWAHGKLIGGPRKNDVDEFLAFSKEHGPHGVWVEGVSSNTRKI
;
A
#
# COMPACT_ATOMS: atom_id res chain seq x y z
N MET A 1 -39.17 -22.56 -19.41
CA MET A 1 -38.12 -22.59 -20.46
C MET A 1 -37.11 -23.68 -20.10
N PRO A 2 -37.10 -24.84 -20.79
CA PRO A 2 -36.14 -25.91 -20.52
C PRO A 2 -34.82 -25.65 -21.27
N THR A 3 -33.69 -25.74 -20.57
CA THR A 3 -32.34 -25.58 -21.14
C THR A 3 -31.82 -26.92 -21.67
N THR A 4 -31.71 -27.04 -22.99
CA THR A 4 -31.12 -28.21 -23.66
C THR A 4 -29.59 -28.07 -23.70
N ARG A 5 -28.88 -28.99 -23.03
CA ARG A 5 -27.42 -29.11 -23.05
C ARG A 5 -26.99 -29.81 -24.35
N GLN A 6 -26.39 -29.08 -25.29
CA GLN A 6 -25.81 -29.67 -26.50
C GLN A 6 -24.48 -30.38 -26.18
N LYS A 7 -24.37 -31.65 -26.60
CA LYS A 7 -23.11 -32.42 -26.66
C LYS A 7 -22.27 -31.91 -27.82
N ARG A 8 -20.98 -31.65 -27.60
CA ARG A 8 -20.00 -31.44 -28.68
C ARG A 8 -19.71 -32.78 -29.38
N LYS A 9 -19.53 -32.71 -30.71
CA LYS A 9 -19.11 -33.82 -31.59
C LYS A 9 -17.58 -33.89 -31.62
N ASP A 10 -17.04 -35.08 -31.84
CA ASP A 10 -15.62 -35.44 -31.68
C ASP A 10 -14.68 -35.01 -32.83
N ASP A 11 -15.08 -34.10 -33.73
CA ASP A 11 -14.29 -33.78 -34.94
C ASP A 11 -14.13 -32.26 -35.19
N ASP A 12 -13.76 -31.48 -34.17
CA ASP A 12 -13.28 -30.10 -34.38
C ASP A 12 -11.73 -30.08 -34.40
N PRO A 13 -11.08 -29.50 -35.44
CA PRO A 13 -9.63 -29.51 -35.58
C PRO A 13 -8.96 -28.62 -34.52
N LEU A 14 -8.01 -29.21 -33.78
CA LEU A 14 -7.18 -28.50 -32.81
C LEU A 14 -6.14 -27.60 -33.50
N LEU A 15 -5.95 -26.39 -32.95
CA LEU A 15 -4.92 -25.43 -33.35
C LEU A 15 -3.51 -26.06 -33.26
N PRO A 16 -2.61 -25.80 -34.23
CA PRO A 16 -1.27 -26.39 -34.24
C PRO A 16 -0.32 -25.65 -33.28
N GLY A 17 0.41 -26.40 -32.45
CA GLY A 17 1.67 -25.92 -31.87
C GLY A 17 1.84 -25.99 -30.35
N LEU A 18 1.66 -27.15 -29.71
CA LEU A 18 2.30 -27.46 -28.42
C LEU A 18 2.66 -28.97 -28.35
N PRO A 19 3.88 -29.34 -27.90
CA PRO A 19 4.33 -30.74 -27.88
C PRO A 19 3.60 -31.59 -26.82
N GLU A 20 3.10 -32.75 -27.25
CA GLU A 20 2.42 -33.75 -26.42
C GLU A 20 3.40 -34.44 -25.45
N THR A 21 3.19 -34.25 -24.14
CA THR A 21 3.80 -35.14 -23.13
C THR A 21 2.84 -36.28 -22.83
N LYS A 22 3.20 -37.47 -23.33
CA LYS A 22 2.48 -38.74 -23.10
C LYS A 22 2.38 -39.06 -21.60
N ARG A 23 1.15 -39.14 -21.07
CA ARG A 23 0.88 -39.80 -19.77
C ARG A 23 0.81 -41.31 -19.98
N PRO A 24 1.56 -42.13 -19.23
CA PRO A 24 1.36 -43.58 -19.24
C PRO A 24 0.07 -43.95 -18.52
N ARG A 25 -0.77 -44.77 -19.17
CA ARG A 25 -1.84 -45.55 -18.54
C ARG A 25 -1.20 -46.76 -17.84
N SER A 26 -1.65 -47.07 -16.62
CA SER A 26 -1.46 -48.39 -16.03
C SER A 26 -2.80 -49.00 -15.65
N ASP A 27 -2.90 -50.29 -15.96
CA ASP A 27 -4.10 -51.12 -15.98
C ASP A 27 -4.55 -51.64 -14.60
N LYS A 28 -5.82 -52.08 -14.58
CA LYS A 28 -6.53 -52.78 -13.52
C LYS A 28 -5.96 -54.18 -13.22
N GLY A 29 -6.09 -54.60 -11.96
CA GLY A 29 -6.24 -55.99 -11.51
C GLY A 29 -6.52 -56.01 -9.99
N ALA A 30 -7.77 -56.14 -9.55
CA ALA A 30 -8.51 -57.39 -9.25
C ALA A 30 -8.01 -58.13 -7.99
N GLY A 31 -8.89 -58.30 -6.98
CA GLY A 31 -8.65 -59.21 -5.86
C GLY A 31 -9.41 -58.89 -4.57
N SER A 32 -10.59 -59.46 -4.40
CA SER A 32 -11.44 -59.44 -3.19
C SER A 32 -10.99 -60.50 -2.17
N THR A 33 -11.03 -60.22 -0.86
CA THR A 33 -11.89 -60.92 0.15
C THR A 33 -11.43 -60.75 1.61
N SER A 34 -12.38 -60.32 2.45
CA SER A 34 -12.72 -60.81 3.81
C SER A 34 -11.64 -61.12 4.86
N GLY A 35 -11.68 -60.33 5.96
CA GLY A 35 -12.05 -60.89 7.27
C GLY A 35 -10.99 -61.02 8.37
N ARG A 36 -11.36 -60.46 9.55
CA ARG A 36 -10.91 -60.71 10.94
C ARG A 36 -9.63 -60.01 11.47
N LYS A 37 -9.87 -59.15 12.48
CA LYS A 37 -8.91 -58.70 13.49
C LYS A 37 -8.42 -59.88 14.35
N PRO A 38 -7.21 -59.75 14.93
CA PRO A 38 -7.15 -59.64 16.39
C PRO A 38 -6.25 -58.50 16.89
N ALA A 39 -6.32 -58.27 18.19
CA ALA A 39 -5.91 -57.08 18.91
C ALA A 39 -4.42 -56.99 19.28
N ALA A 40 -3.97 -55.74 19.40
CA ALA A 40 -2.98 -55.17 20.32
C ALA A 40 -1.52 -55.70 20.28
N GLN A 41 -0.58 -54.81 19.96
CA GLN A 41 0.45 -54.41 20.94
C GLN A 41 1.06 -53.03 20.63
N LYS A 42 1.47 -52.40 21.74
CA LYS A 42 1.95 -51.04 21.97
C LYS A 42 3.04 -50.55 20.99
N GLY A 43 2.90 -49.29 20.59
CA GLY A 43 3.98 -48.47 20.06
C GLY A 43 3.62 -46.99 20.11
N LYS A 44 3.60 -46.38 21.31
CA LYS A 44 3.52 -44.92 21.46
C LYS A 44 4.76 -44.30 20.82
N LYS A 45 4.70 -43.90 19.56
CA LYS A 45 5.61 -42.88 19.02
C LYS A 45 5.12 -41.53 19.56
N LYS A 46 5.78 -41.02 20.59
CA LYS A 46 5.78 -39.59 20.89
C LYS A 46 6.30 -38.91 19.61
N LYS A 47 5.41 -38.28 18.84
CA LYS A 47 5.83 -37.20 17.94
C LYS A 47 6.29 -36.10 18.86
N GLN A 48 7.61 -35.93 18.92
CA GLN A 48 8.22 -34.76 19.52
C GLN A 48 7.91 -33.65 18.52
N ASP A 49 6.91 -32.83 18.83
CA ASP A 49 6.62 -31.59 18.12
C ASP A 49 7.81 -30.66 18.35
N SER A 50 8.85 -30.84 17.54
CA SER A 50 9.89 -29.82 17.41
C SER A 50 9.29 -28.72 16.57
N GLU A 51 8.96 -27.60 17.20
CA GLU A 51 8.64 -26.36 16.48
C GLU A 51 9.69 -26.15 15.38
N PRO A 52 9.28 -25.73 14.17
CA PRO A 52 10.23 -25.40 13.13
C PRO A 52 11.25 -24.38 13.66
N PRO A 53 12.54 -24.49 13.32
CA PRO A 53 13.60 -23.67 13.90
C PRO A 53 13.37 -22.16 13.73
N TYR A 54 12.60 -21.73 12.72
CA TYR A 54 12.21 -20.33 12.53
C TYR A 54 11.14 -19.85 13.52
N VAL A 55 10.24 -20.72 13.98
CA VAL A 55 9.22 -20.40 15.00
C VAL A 55 9.89 -20.26 16.37
N ALA A 56 10.80 -21.19 16.69
CA ALA A 56 11.60 -21.11 17.91
C ALA A 56 12.45 -19.83 17.94
N LEU A 57 13.06 -19.46 16.80
CA LEU A 57 13.82 -18.22 16.68
C LEU A 57 12.94 -16.97 16.83
N ALA A 58 11.75 -16.94 16.20
CA ALA A 58 10.82 -15.82 16.32
C ALA A 58 10.33 -15.63 17.77
N ASN A 59 9.97 -16.73 18.44
CA ASN A 59 9.56 -16.71 19.85
C ASN A 59 10.70 -16.28 20.78
N ASP A 60 11.94 -16.67 20.48
CA ASP A 60 13.14 -16.28 21.23
C ASP A 60 13.52 -14.80 21.00
N ILE A 61 13.26 -14.25 19.82
CA ILE A 61 13.40 -12.80 19.56
C ILE A 61 12.31 -12.01 20.29
N LEU A 62 11.05 -12.46 20.25
CA LEU A 62 9.94 -11.83 20.97
C LEU A 62 10.16 -11.84 22.49
N ARG A 63 10.70 -12.94 23.04
CA ARG A 63 11.05 -13.03 24.47
C ARG A 63 12.24 -12.15 24.87
N ARG A 64 13.17 -11.91 23.96
CA ARG A 64 14.35 -11.07 24.18
C ARG A 64 14.14 -9.62 23.76
N GLY A 65 12.95 -9.24 23.31
CA GLY A 65 12.62 -7.89 22.84
C GLY A 65 13.07 -6.80 23.82
N ASP A 66 12.85 -7.02 25.12
CA ASP A 66 13.25 -6.07 26.18
C ASP A 66 14.78 -6.00 26.37
N ALA A 67 15.51 -7.07 26.07
CA ALA A 67 16.98 -7.11 26.15
C ALA A 67 17.67 -6.57 24.88
N LEU A 68 16.92 -6.42 23.78
CA LEU A 68 17.36 -5.76 22.54
C LEU A 68 17.13 -4.24 22.57
N LEU A 69 16.41 -3.73 23.57
CA LEU A 69 16.41 -2.31 23.90
C LEU A 69 17.79 -1.96 24.45
N LEU A 70 18.66 -1.44 23.58
CA LEU A 70 19.88 -0.77 24.03
C LEU A 70 19.48 0.26 25.10
N PRO A 71 20.02 0.23 26.32
CA PRO A 71 19.85 1.32 27.28
C PRO A 71 20.72 2.49 26.81
N GLY A 72 20.32 3.09 25.70
CA GLY A 72 20.74 4.43 25.32
C GLY A 72 19.83 5.42 26.05
N PRO A 73 20.31 6.66 26.28
CA PRO A 73 19.39 7.73 26.66
C PRO A 73 18.22 7.75 25.67
N PRO A 74 16.99 8.03 26.13
CA PRO A 74 15.82 8.06 25.25
C PRO A 74 16.20 8.88 24.03
N ALA A 75 16.04 8.29 22.84
CA ALA A 75 16.18 9.04 21.59
C ALA A 75 15.37 10.32 21.80
N LYS A 76 16.03 11.47 21.76
CA LYS A 76 15.36 12.75 21.90
C LYS A 76 14.30 12.77 20.79
N LEU A 77 13.06 12.57 21.18
CA LEU A 77 11.90 12.83 20.37
C LEU A 77 12.01 14.30 19.96
N GLY A 78 12.17 14.55 18.67
CA GLY A 78 12.55 15.84 18.13
C GLY A 78 13.94 15.77 17.52
N GLN A 79 14.00 15.49 16.22
CA GLN A 79 15.02 16.11 15.39
C GLN A 79 15.10 17.56 15.81
N ILE A 80 16.24 17.94 16.41
CA ILE A 80 16.59 19.34 16.53
C ILE A 80 16.79 19.74 15.07
N ASN A 81 15.72 20.21 14.42
CA ASN A 81 15.81 20.95 13.19
C ASN A 81 16.56 22.22 13.58
N GLU A 82 17.89 22.16 13.54
CA GLU A 82 18.72 23.33 13.75
C GLU A 82 18.20 24.40 12.81
N ILE A 83 17.73 25.52 13.37
CA ILE A 83 17.22 26.63 12.60
C ILE A 83 18.32 26.98 11.60
N PRO A 84 18.06 26.92 10.28
CA PRO A 84 19.10 27.10 9.31
C PRO A 84 19.72 28.48 9.51
N PRO A 85 21.06 28.58 9.47
CA PRO A 85 21.70 29.86 9.72
C PRO A 85 21.22 30.87 8.68
N VAL A 86 20.90 32.09 9.13
CA VAL A 86 20.50 33.16 8.22
C VAL A 86 21.78 33.75 7.64
N TRP A 87 21.92 33.72 6.31
CA TRP A 87 23.15 34.20 5.67
C TRP A 87 23.14 35.72 5.48
N GLY A 88 21.94 36.30 5.36
CA GLY A 88 21.76 37.70 4.98
C GLY A 88 22.09 37.96 3.50
N PRO A 89 21.76 39.15 2.99
CA PRO A 89 21.99 39.48 1.57
C PRO A 89 23.48 39.52 1.25
N ARG A 90 23.88 38.97 0.10
CA ARG A 90 25.25 39.02 -0.41
C ARG A 90 25.36 39.89 -1.65
N ASP A 91 26.53 40.48 -1.86
CA ASP A 91 26.84 41.20 -3.11
C ASP A 91 27.08 40.20 -4.25
N GLU A 92 27.95 39.22 -4.02
CA GLU A 92 28.30 38.16 -4.96
C GLU A 92 27.47 36.88 -4.75
N PRO A 93 26.76 36.39 -5.77
CA PRO A 93 26.02 35.12 -5.69
C PRO A 93 26.92 33.90 -5.55
N ILE A 94 26.49 32.92 -4.75
CA ILE A 94 27.06 31.58 -4.75
C ILE A 94 26.33 30.77 -5.82
N THR A 95 27.02 30.36 -6.88
CA THR A 95 26.41 29.56 -7.97
C THR A 95 26.85 28.09 -7.95
N ASP A 96 28.01 27.80 -7.35
CA ASP A 96 28.55 26.45 -7.23
C ASP A 96 28.24 25.87 -5.82
N PRO A 97 27.56 24.71 -5.73
CA PRO A 97 27.29 24.03 -4.46
C PRO A 97 28.53 23.71 -3.62
N THR A 98 29.71 23.58 -4.23
CA THR A 98 30.97 23.32 -3.52
C THR A 98 31.48 24.54 -2.73
N ASN A 99 31.00 25.74 -3.09
CA ASN A 99 31.30 26.98 -2.37
C ASN A 99 30.34 27.23 -1.19
N LEU A 100 29.44 26.28 -0.90
CA LEU A 100 28.65 26.31 0.31
C LEU A 100 29.56 26.13 1.53
N PRO A 101 29.37 26.92 2.59
CA PRO A 101 30.22 26.79 3.77
C PRO A 101 29.99 25.50 4.55
N LYS A 102 30.96 25.17 5.39
CA LYS A 102 30.94 23.92 6.15
C LYS A 102 29.66 23.80 6.98
N GLY A 103 28.96 22.68 6.84
CA GLY A 103 27.68 22.41 7.53
C GLY A 103 26.45 22.75 6.70
N TRP A 104 26.62 23.35 5.52
CA TRP A 104 25.52 23.66 4.62
C TRP A 104 25.37 22.63 3.51
N THR A 105 24.13 22.48 3.08
CA THR A 105 23.79 21.64 1.93
C THR A 105 22.81 22.39 1.03
N ALA A 106 22.76 22.03 -0.26
CA ALA A 106 21.74 22.51 -1.17
C ALA A 106 20.34 21.96 -0.85
N SER A 107 20.22 21.10 0.15
CA SER A 107 18.97 20.52 0.65
C SER A 107 18.56 21.22 1.94
N GLU A 108 17.29 21.54 2.06
CA GLU A 108 16.72 22.20 3.25
C GLU A 108 16.21 21.11 4.19
N LEU A 109 17.14 20.50 4.94
CA LEU A 109 16.89 19.31 5.76
C LEU A 109 15.98 19.55 6.96
N ASP A 110 15.69 20.81 7.29
CA ASP A 110 14.86 21.23 8.41
C ASP A 110 13.37 21.36 8.06
N LEU A 111 13.04 21.39 6.76
CA LEU A 111 11.68 21.48 6.27
C LEU A 111 11.17 20.09 5.89
N ASP A 112 9.90 19.84 6.19
CA ASP A 112 9.21 18.70 5.62
C ASP A 112 9.08 18.91 4.11
N ASP A 113 9.31 17.87 3.32
CA ASP A 113 9.11 17.90 1.87
C ASP A 113 7.62 18.14 1.52
N ASP A 114 6.72 17.77 2.44
CA ASP A 114 5.28 17.97 2.31
C ASP A 114 4.84 19.40 2.73
N ASP A 115 5.70 20.19 3.40
CA ASP A 115 5.45 21.62 3.70
C ASP A 115 5.74 22.51 2.49
N VAL A 116 4.89 22.41 1.47
CA VAL A 116 5.03 23.13 0.19
C VAL A 116 5.15 24.64 0.41
N ASP A 117 4.42 25.21 1.36
CA ASP A 117 4.45 26.65 1.65
C ASP A 117 5.76 27.08 2.31
N GLY A 118 6.24 26.33 3.30
CA GLY A 118 7.55 26.54 3.91
C GLY A 118 8.69 26.41 2.90
N GLN A 119 8.60 25.43 2.00
CA GLN A 119 9.56 25.22 0.92
C GLN A 119 9.58 26.38 -0.09
N ILE A 120 8.42 26.89 -0.50
CA ILE A 120 8.31 28.09 -1.35
C ILE A 120 8.96 29.30 -0.67
N ALA A 121 8.61 29.55 0.59
CA ALA A 121 9.15 30.66 1.37
C ALA A 121 10.68 30.56 1.53
N ARG A 122 11.20 29.34 1.71
CA ARG A 122 12.65 29.09 1.79
C ARG A 122 13.33 29.36 0.46
N CYS A 123 12.78 28.87 -0.66
CA CYS A 123 13.35 29.12 -1.97
C CYS A 123 13.45 30.63 -2.26
N LEU A 124 12.38 31.39 -2.00
CA LEU A 124 12.38 32.85 -2.16
C LEU A 124 13.46 33.53 -1.32
N ARG A 125 13.65 33.10 -0.08
CA ARG A 125 14.71 33.62 0.80
C ARG A 125 16.10 33.32 0.23
N ARG A 126 16.37 32.11 -0.25
CA ARG A 126 17.67 31.72 -0.80
C ARG A 126 18.03 32.50 -2.06
N ILE A 127 17.03 32.74 -2.91
CA ILE A 127 17.16 33.60 -4.10
C ILE A 127 17.54 35.02 -3.69
N ASP A 128 16.87 35.59 -2.67
CA ASP A 128 17.17 36.92 -2.12
C ASP A 128 18.57 37.01 -1.48
N GLU A 129 18.98 35.96 -0.74
CA GLU A 129 20.33 35.81 -0.19
C GLU A 129 21.41 35.55 -1.26
N LYS A 130 21.01 35.38 -2.53
CA LYS A 130 21.84 35.00 -3.68
C LYS A 130 22.64 33.70 -3.44
N ILE A 131 22.02 32.74 -2.76
CA ILE A 131 22.58 31.41 -2.52
C ILE A 131 21.98 30.44 -3.52
N LEU A 132 22.81 29.91 -4.41
CA LEU A 132 22.43 28.95 -5.46
C LEU A 132 21.15 29.36 -6.21
N PRO A 133 21.04 30.61 -6.71
CA PRO A 133 19.80 31.17 -7.22
C PRO A 133 19.17 30.26 -8.28
N ASP A 134 19.93 29.77 -9.25
CA ASP A 134 19.43 28.87 -10.31
C ASP A 134 18.80 27.57 -9.76
N ILE A 135 19.37 27.02 -8.68
CA ILE A 135 18.87 25.79 -8.05
C ILE A 135 17.55 26.09 -7.34
N PHE A 136 17.50 27.18 -6.57
CA PHE A 136 16.31 27.55 -5.82
C PHE A 136 15.20 28.13 -6.68
N GLU A 137 15.50 28.75 -7.83
CA GLU A 137 14.51 29.15 -8.84
C GLU A 137 13.84 27.92 -9.47
N ASN A 138 14.64 26.91 -9.85
CA ASN A 138 14.10 25.66 -10.38
C ASN A 138 13.23 24.94 -9.34
N ARG A 139 13.70 24.88 -8.09
CA ARG A 139 12.94 24.29 -6.98
C ARG A 139 11.67 25.09 -6.66
N LEU A 140 11.72 26.42 -6.69
CA LEU A 140 10.55 27.29 -6.53
C LEU A 140 9.50 26.99 -7.59
N LYS A 141 9.89 26.88 -8.86
CA LYS A 141 8.98 26.55 -9.95
C LYS A 141 8.30 25.19 -9.74
N MET A 142 9.05 24.18 -9.28
CA MET A 142 8.50 22.87 -8.95
C MET A 142 7.46 22.97 -7.83
N TYR A 143 7.76 23.64 -6.71
CA TYR A 143 6.82 23.78 -5.61
C TYR A 143 5.60 24.63 -5.96
N GLN A 144 5.75 25.66 -6.79
CA GLN A 144 4.62 26.43 -7.33
C GLN A 144 3.68 25.54 -8.17
N GLN A 145 4.23 24.63 -8.98
CA GLN A 145 3.43 23.66 -9.74
C GLN A 145 2.72 22.66 -8.80
N ILE A 146 3.39 22.19 -7.75
CA ILE A 146 2.79 21.32 -6.74
C ILE A 146 1.63 22.06 -6.06
N LYS A 147 1.85 23.30 -5.59
CA LYS A 147 0.82 24.13 -4.95
C LYS A 147 -0.36 24.37 -5.86
N GLN A 148 -0.12 24.70 -7.14
CA GLN A 148 -1.21 24.87 -8.11
C GLN A 148 -2.01 23.57 -8.26
N LYS A 149 -1.33 22.42 -8.35
CA LYS A 149 -2.01 21.12 -8.42
C LYS A 149 -2.84 20.84 -7.15
N GLN A 150 -2.36 21.20 -5.97
CA GLN A 150 -3.13 21.08 -4.72
C GLN A 150 -4.40 21.93 -4.77
N ILE A 151 -4.28 23.19 -5.21
CA ILE A 151 -5.42 24.11 -5.39
C ILE A 151 -6.42 23.54 -6.41
N ASP A 152 -5.94 23.06 -7.56
CA ASP A 152 -6.79 22.47 -8.60
C ASP A 152 -7.53 21.23 -8.09
N MET A 153 -6.86 20.40 -7.28
CA MET A 153 -7.48 19.22 -6.65
C MET A 153 -8.58 19.62 -5.66
N ILE A 154 -8.31 20.60 -4.79
CA ILE A 154 -9.28 21.12 -3.82
C ILE A 154 -10.50 21.69 -4.56
N ASN A 155 -10.28 22.53 -5.58
CA ASN A 155 -11.34 23.13 -6.37
C ASN A 155 -12.16 22.12 -7.20
N SER A 156 -11.64 20.90 -7.39
CA SER A 156 -12.34 19.82 -8.11
C SER A 156 -13.32 19.03 -7.24
N GLU A 157 -13.37 19.30 -5.94
CA GLU A 157 -14.18 18.59 -4.96
C GLU A 157 -15.07 19.56 -4.15
N PRO A 158 -16.11 19.07 -3.46
CA PRO A 158 -16.93 19.91 -2.59
C PRO A 158 -16.13 20.57 -1.45
N ASP A 159 -16.59 21.75 -1.04
CA ASP A 159 -16.01 22.47 0.09
C ASP A 159 -16.13 21.67 1.40
N GLY A 160 -15.16 21.87 2.31
CA GLY A 160 -15.18 21.29 3.65
C GLY A 160 -14.54 19.90 3.78
N LEU A 161 -14.00 19.34 2.69
CA LEU A 161 -13.21 18.11 2.74
C LEU A 161 -11.79 18.37 3.27
N SER A 162 -11.25 17.40 4.03
CA SER A 162 -9.86 17.45 4.45
C SER A 162 -8.91 17.20 3.28
N TRP A 163 -7.66 17.67 3.40
CA TRP A 163 -6.65 17.50 2.35
C TRP A 163 -6.40 16.00 2.04
N GLU A 164 -6.40 15.15 3.06
CA GLU A 164 -6.23 13.70 2.92
C GLU A 164 -7.36 13.08 2.09
N VAL A 165 -8.59 13.51 2.33
CA VAL A 165 -9.76 13.06 1.56
C VAL A 165 -9.64 13.52 0.09
N VAL A 166 -9.23 14.77 -0.15
CA VAL A 166 -9.02 15.28 -1.52
C VAL A 166 -7.93 14.49 -2.25
N GLN A 167 -6.80 14.20 -1.59
CA GLN A 167 -5.74 13.36 -2.14
C GLN A 167 -6.23 11.94 -2.45
N ARG A 168 -7.03 11.38 -1.56
CA ARG A 168 -7.59 10.05 -1.75
C ARG A 168 -8.58 10.03 -2.92
N LEU A 169 -9.43 11.03 -3.05
CA LEU A 169 -10.37 11.17 -4.17
C LEU A 169 -9.65 11.28 -5.52
N ASP A 170 -8.55 12.04 -5.62
CA ASP A 170 -7.72 12.07 -6.84
C ASP A 170 -7.11 10.69 -7.14
N SER A 171 -6.63 9.98 -6.12
CA SER A 171 -6.11 8.62 -6.27
C SER A 171 -7.19 7.65 -6.77
N LEU A 172 -8.41 7.72 -6.22
CA LEU A 172 -9.54 6.90 -6.64
C LEU A 172 -10.01 7.22 -8.07
N LYS A 173 -10.00 8.50 -8.49
CA LYS A 173 -10.25 8.89 -9.89
C LYS A 173 -9.24 8.25 -10.85
N ARG A 174 -7.95 8.20 -10.47
CA ARG A 174 -6.91 7.53 -11.27
C ARG A 174 -7.11 6.04 -11.34
N VAL A 175 -7.44 5.40 -10.22
CA VAL A 175 -7.77 3.96 -10.18
C VAL A 175 -8.96 3.66 -11.09
N GLN A 176 -10.03 4.45 -11.00
CA GLN A 176 -11.20 4.29 -11.86
C GLN A 176 -10.82 4.40 -13.34
N LYS A 177 -10.06 5.43 -13.71
CA LYS A 177 -9.58 5.62 -15.08
C LYS A 177 -8.74 4.44 -15.56
N SER A 178 -7.85 3.90 -14.73
CA SER A 178 -7.05 2.72 -15.07
C SER A 178 -7.91 1.48 -15.29
N PHE A 179 -8.97 1.28 -14.50
CA PHE A 179 -9.93 0.19 -14.73
C PHE A 179 -10.71 0.36 -16.04
N ASP A 180 -11.14 1.58 -16.36
CA ASP A 180 -11.83 1.89 -17.61
C ASP A 180 -10.92 1.66 -18.84
N GLU A 181 -9.63 1.98 -18.74
CA GLU A 181 -8.66 1.82 -19.84
C GLU A 181 -8.18 0.37 -20.03
N LEU A 182 -7.92 -0.37 -18.94
CA LEU A 182 -7.31 -1.71 -18.99
C LEU A 182 -8.34 -2.84 -19.01
N GLY A 183 -9.61 -2.56 -18.67
CA GLY A 183 -10.66 -3.57 -18.58
C GLY A 183 -10.44 -4.63 -17.49
N ASN A 184 -9.52 -4.38 -16.55
CA ASN A 184 -9.08 -5.32 -15.51
C ASN A 184 -9.67 -5.02 -14.13
N ASP A 185 -10.83 -4.37 -14.09
CA ASP A 185 -11.51 -3.92 -12.87
C ASP A 185 -11.66 -4.99 -11.78
N SER A 186 -11.86 -6.24 -12.18
CA SER A 186 -12.23 -7.35 -11.29
C SER A 186 -13.46 -7.05 -10.40
N GLY A 187 -14.35 -6.16 -10.85
CA GLY A 187 -15.58 -5.77 -10.16
C GLY A 187 -15.44 -4.70 -9.09
N ASN A 188 -14.37 -3.90 -9.11
CA ASN A 188 -14.09 -2.86 -8.12
C ASN A 188 -14.60 -1.45 -8.50
N ILE A 189 -15.00 -1.20 -9.74
CA ILE A 189 -15.55 0.09 -10.19
C ILE A 189 -16.75 0.48 -9.31
N PRO A 190 -17.69 -0.43 -8.97
CA PRO A 190 -18.75 -0.12 -8.03
C PRO A 190 -18.23 0.30 -6.65
N ASN A 191 -17.19 -0.36 -6.12
CA ASN A 191 -16.58 -0.02 -4.83
C ASN A 191 -15.95 1.38 -4.87
N VAL A 192 -15.13 1.65 -5.89
CA VAL A 192 -14.46 2.95 -6.08
C VAL A 192 -15.48 4.08 -6.14
N LYS A 193 -16.55 3.92 -6.92
CA LYS A 193 -17.63 4.92 -7.02
C LYS A 193 -18.35 5.13 -5.69
N ALA A 194 -18.65 4.05 -4.97
CA ALA A 194 -19.34 4.12 -3.68
C ALA A 194 -18.48 4.81 -2.61
N ILE A 195 -17.18 4.51 -2.56
CA ILE A 195 -16.22 5.15 -1.65
C ILE A 195 -16.10 6.64 -1.95
N MET A 196 -15.94 7.01 -3.23
CA MET A 196 -15.89 8.42 -3.63
C MET A 196 -17.16 9.18 -3.23
N ALA A 197 -18.33 8.56 -3.39
CA ALA A 197 -19.60 9.15 -2.97
C ALA A 197 -19.66 9.33 -1.45
N ALA A 198 -19.24 8.32 -0.67
CA ALA A 198 -19.26 8.36 0.78
C ALA A 198 -18.32 9.43 1.37
N TYR A 199 -17.14 9.64 0.78
CA TYR A 199 -16.28 10.76 1.17
C TYR A 199 -16.91 12.13 0.89
N ARG A 200 -17.53 12.28 -0.29
CA ARG A 200 -18.18 13.54 -0.69
C ARG A 200 -19.43 13.87 0.10
N SER A 201 -20.16 12.86 0.57
CA SER A 201 -21.32 13.05 1.45
C SER A 201 -20.94 13.25 2.92
N GLY A 202 -19.70 12.90 3.30
CA GLY A 202 -19.24 12.88 4.69
C GLY A 202 -19.63 11.61 5.45
N ASP A 203 -20.24 10.62 4.81
CA ASP A 203 -20.57 9.31 5.41
C ASP A 203 -19.31 8.48 5.72
N LEU A 204 -18.22 8.78 5.01
CA LEU A 204 -16.91 8.19 5.25
C LEU A 204 -15.92 9.29 5.65
N VAL A 205 -15.28 9.11 6.80
CA VAL A 205 -14.24 9.99 7.32
C VAL A 205 -12.90 9.28 7.18
N TRP A 206 -11.90 10.01 6.70
CA TRP A 206 -10.53 9.49 6.63
C TRP A 206 -9.94 9.37 8.04
N ASP A 207 -9.47 8.18 8.39
CA ASP A 207 -8.71 7.93 9.61
C ASP A 207 -7.53 7.00 9.29
N ALA A 208 -6.33 7.41 9.66
CA ALA A 208 -5.10 6.67 9.37
C ALA A 208 -5.01 5.33 10.11
N ASN A 209 -5.81 5.12 11.16
CA ASN A 209 -5.75 3.94 12.02
C ASN A 209 -6.87 2.93 11.77
N SER A 210 -7.79 3.23 10.85
CA SER A 210 -8.92 2.36 10.55
C SER A 210 -9.12 2.14 9.06
N VAL A 211 -9.74 1.01 8.76
CA VAL A 211 -10.12 0.59 7.43
C VAL A 211 -11.60 0.34 7.36
N THR A 212 -12.14 0.47 6.16
CA THR A 212 -13.48 0.04 5.80
C THR A 212 -13.42 -1.01 4.70
N TYR A 213 -14.27 -2.01 4.80
CA TYR A 213 -14.37 -3.12 3.87
C TYR A 213 -15.56 -2.87 2.95
N TRP A 214 -15.34 -3.03 1.65
CA TRP A 214 -16.35 -2.76 0.63
C TRP A 214 -16.47 -3.97 -0.30
N ALA A 215 -17.70 -4.31 -0.67
CA ALA A 215 -17.94 -5.29 -1.73
C ALA A 215 -19.13 -4.88 -2.60
N HIS A 216 -18.97 -5.03 -3.91
CA HIS A 216 -20.00 -4.76 -4.93
C HIS A 216 -20.69 -3.39 -4.77
N GLY A 217 -19.93 -2.37 -4.38
CA GLY A 217 -20.40 -0.99 -4.19
C GLY A 217 -21.08 -0.72 -2.85
N LYS A 218 -20.90 -1.60 -1.86
CA LYS A 218 -21.48 -1.45 -0.52
C LYS A 218 -20.43 -1.56 0.57
N LEU A 219 -20.58 -0.76 1.63
CA LEU A 219 -19.84 -0.93 2.87
C LEU A 219 -20.31 -2.21 3.56
N ILE A 220 -19.40 -3.16 3.76
CA ILE A 220 -19.69 -4.45 4.41
C ILE A 220 -19.11 -4.52 5.84
N GLY A 221 -18.18 -3.64 6.20
CA GLY A 221 -17.61 -3.60 7.54
C GLY A 221 -16.69 -2.41 7.80
N GLY A 222 -16.45 -2.12 9.08
CA GLY A 222 -15.65 -1.00 9.57
C GLY A 222 -16.48 0.23 9.98
N PRO A 223 -15.84 1.35 10.37
CA PRO A 223 -14.38 1.54 10.49
C PRO A 223 -13.77 0.74 11.67
N ARG A 224 -12.63 0.06 11.44
CA ARG A 224 -11.88 -0.69 12.47
C ARG A 224 -10.42 -0.93 12.06
N LYS A 225 -9.57 -1.45 12.95
CA LYS A 225 -8.18 -1.79 12.62
C LYS A 225 -8.14 -2.85 11.51
N ASN A 226 -7.14 -2.73 10.62
CA ASN A 226 -6.94 -3.69 9.55
C ASN A 226 -6.58 -5.07 10.11
N ASP A 227 -7.44 -6.05 9.84
CA ASP A 227 -7.24 -7.46 10.18
C ASP A 227 -7.25 -8.30 8.89
N VAL A 228 -6.17 -9.07 8.68
CA VAL A 228 -6.00 -9.93 7.50
C VAL A 228 -6.95 -11.11 7.54
N ASP A 229 -7.22 -11.68 8.73
CA ASP A 229 -8.12 -12.81 8.87
C ASP A 229 -9.57 -12.38 8.57
N GLU A 230 -9.93 -11.15 8.96
CA GLU A 230 -11.23 -10.57 8.65
C GLU A 230 -11.38 -10.30 7.13
N PHE A 231 -10.34 -9.75 6.49
CA PHE A 231 -10.32 -9.55 5.04
C PHE A 231 -10.49 -10.88 4.27
N LEU A 232 -9.80 -11.94 4.71
CA LEU A 232 -9.91 -13.27 4.12
C LEU A 232 -11.32 -13.86 4.33
N ALA A 233 -11.94 -13.64 5.48
CA ALA A 233 -13.31 -14.04 5.75
C ALA A 233 -14.29 -13.34 4.80
N PHE A 234 -14.18 -12.02 4.63
CA PHE A 234 -15.01 -11.25 3.68
C PHE A 234 -14.81 -11.71 2.24
N SER A 235 -13.57 -11.99 1.84
CA SER A 235 -13.25 -12.49 0.50
C SER A 235 -13.84 -13.89 0.25
N LYS A 236 -13.93 -14.73 1.30
CA LYS A 236 -14.57 -16.05 1.20
C LYS A 236 -16.09 -15.95 1.06
N GLU A 237 -16.70 -14.97 1.72
CA GLU A 237 -18.15 -14.76 1.71
C GLU A 237 -18.63 -14.09 0.41
N HIS A 238 -17.94 -13.04 -0.04
CA HIS A 238 -18.37 -12.21 -1.17
C HIS A 238 -17.70 -12.57 -2.50
N GLY A 239 -16.78 -13.55 -2.48
CA GLY A 239 -16.03 -14.03 -3.63
C GLY A 239 -14.65 -13.38 -3.77
N PRO A 240 -13.77 -13.95 -4.61
CA PRO A 240 -12.40 -13.47 -4.79
C PRO A 240 -12.28 -12.16 -5.59
N HIS A 241 -13.41 -11.61 -6.05
CA HIS A 241 -13.49 -10.45 -6.93
C HIS A 241 -14.44 -9.41 -6.34
N GLY A 242 -14.16 -8.14 -6.58
CA GLY A 242 -15.01 -7.04 -6.13
C GLY A 242 -15.01 -6.79 -4.62
N VAL A 243 -13.96 -7.21 -3.90
CA VAL A 243 -13.72 -6.84 -2.50
C VAL A 243 -12.59 -5.81 -2.42
N TRP A 244 -12.82 -4.73 -1.68
CA TRP A 244 -11.90 -3.61 -1.53
C TRP A 244 -11.71 -3.27 -0.05
N VAL A 245 -10.47 -2.93 0.32
CA VAL A 245 -10.15 -2.37 1.65
C VAL A 245 -9.74 -0.93 1.47
N GLU A 246 -10.53 -0.03 2.05
CA GLU A 246 -10.30 1.41 2.03
C GLU A 246 -9.65 1.84 3.34
N GLY A 247 -8.72 2.80 3.30
CA GLY A 247 -7.94 3.24 4.48
C GLY A 247 -6.58 2.54 4.63
N VAL A 248 -6.23 1.60 3.74
CA VAL A 248 -4.86 1.05 3.68
C VAL A 248 -3.95 2.10 3.06
N SER A 249 -3.34 2.92 3.91
CA SER A 249 -2.25 3.80 3.51
C SER A 249 -1.08 2.96 3.01
N SER A 250 -0.71 3.11 1.74
CA SER A 250 0.59 2.64 1.22
C SER A 250 1.77 3.48 1.76
N ASN A 251 1.49 4.53 2.54
CA ASN A 251 2.48 5.33 3.24
C ASN A 251 2.87 4.66 4.56
N THR A 252 3.35 3.41 4.51
CA THR A 252 4.29 2.93 5.53
C THR A 252 5.62 3.64 5.34
N ARG A 253 5.69 4.94 5.68
CA ARG A 253 6.95 5.50 6.19
C ARG A 253 7.06 4.97 7.61
N LYS A 254 7.62 3.76 7.74
CA LYS A 254 8.08 3.28 9.04
C LYS A 254 9.15 4.27 9.51
N ILE A 255 8.90 4.79 10.71
CA ILE A 255 9.84 5.52 11.56
C ILE A 255 11.16 4.75 11.68
#